data_AF-A0A9E2YUK7-F1
#
_entry.id   AF-A0A9E2YUK7-F1
#
_cell.length_a   1.000
_cell.length_b   1.000
_cell.length_c   1.000
_cell.angle_alpha   90.00
_cell.angle_beta   90.00
_cell.angle_gamma   90.00
#
_symmetry.space_group_name_H-M   'P 1'
#
loop_
_entity.id
_entity.type
_entity.pdbx_description
1 polymer ?
#
loop_
_entity_poly.entity_id
_entity_poly.type
_entity_poly.pdbx_seq_one_letter_code
_entity_poly.pdbx_strand_id
1 'polypeptide(L)'
;PVVATLYIVAFYVPATIGDYEADLASGNSTVAVRFGRDGAYRIGLVAVAVVSAIYVILAATNYIIPRDLLPAEITAGLITLAAYHRLLYKTYDPKEIVRGLAVIGVIAVVAVAAFGAMYVGWL
;
A
#
# COMPACT_ATOMS: atom_id res chain seq x y z
N PRO A 1 -10.11 -12.28 2.02
CA PRO A 1 -9.45 -12.50 0.71
C PRO A 1 -9.19 -11.18 -0.04
N VAL A 2 -10.21 -10.31 -0.21
CA VAL A 2 -10.09 -9.06 -1.00
C VAL A 2 -8.99 -8.12 -0.49
N VAL A 3 -8.96 -7.82 0.81
CA VAL A 3 -7.94 -6.92 1.40
C VAL A 3 -6.53 -7.46 1.20
N ALA A 4 -6.31 -8.75 1.40
CA ALA A 4 -5.02 -9.39 1.17
C ALA A 4 -4.58 -9.29 -0.31
N THR A 5 -5.50 -9.53 -1.24
CA THR A 5 -5.24 -9.35 -2.67
C THR A 5 -4.87 -7.90 -3.00
N LEU A 6 -5.57 -6.92 -2.44
CA LEU A 6 -5.27 -5.52 -2.66
C LEU A 6 -3.90 -5.12 -2.09
N TYR A 7 -3.49 -5.65 -0.94
CA TYR A 7 -2.13 -5.47 -0.43
C TYR A 7 -1.09 -6.09 -1.38
N ILE A 8 -1.32 -7.30 -1.89
CA ILE A 8 -0.42 -7.90 -2.87
C ILE A 8 -0.30 -7.00 -4.10
N VAL A 9 -1.41 -6.49 -4.63
CA VAL A 9 -1.40 -5.53 -5.76
C VAL A 9 -0.61 -4.27 -5.41
N ALA A 10 -0.85 -3.70 -4.23
CA ALA A 10 -0.18 -2.49 -3.75
C ALA A 10 1.34 -2.63 -3.61
N PHE A 11 1.86 -3.83 -3.33
CA PHE A 11 3.30 -4.06 -3.20
C PHE A 11 3.94 -4.58 -4.49
N TYR A 12 3.30 -5.56 -5.13
CA TYR A 12 3.86 -6.24 -6.29
C TYR A 12 3.85 -5.36 -7.54
N VAL A 13 2.75 -4.65 -7.81
CA VAL A 13 2.65 -3.87 -9.06
C VAL A 13 3.71 -2.76 -9.15
N PRO A 14 3.96 -1.94 -8.12
CA PRO A 14 5.05 -0.95 -8.19
C PRO A 14 6.43 -1.58 -8.26
N ALA A 15 6.65 -2.79 -7.72
CA ALA A 15 7.94 -3.46 -7.83
C ALA A 15 8.32 -3.68 -9.31
N THR A 16 7.33 -3.96 -10.17
CA THR A 16 7.55 -4.11 -11.63
C THR A 16 8.08 -2.83 -12.31
N ILE A 17 7.98 -1.65 -11.67
CA ILE A 17 8.58 -0.42 -12.19
C ILE A 17 10.11 -0.52 -12.19
N GLY A 18 10.69 -1.13 -11.15
CA GLY A 18 12.14 -1.32 -11.04
C GLY A 18 12.66 -2.30 -12.08
N ASP A 19 11.85 -3.28 -12.46
CA ASP A 19 12.21 -4.30 -13.45
C ASP A 19 11.90 -3.87 -14.88
N TYR A 20 11.33 -2.67 -15.10
CA TYR A 20 10.77 -2.24 -16.39
C TYR A 20 11.72 -2.42 -17.58
N GLU A 21 12.99 -1.98 -17.48
CA GLU A 21 13.94 -2.08 -18.60
C GLU A 21 14.34 -3.54 -18.87
N ALA A 22 14.51 -4.34 -17.81
CA ALA A 22 14.87 -5.75 -17.91
C ALA A 22 13.71 -6.57 -18.50
N ASP A 23 12.48 -6.28 -18.06
CA ASP A 23 11.26 -6.88 -18.59
C ASP A 23 11.06 -6.52 -20.07
N LEU A 24 11.24 -5.25 -20.42
CA LEU A 24 11.12 -4.78 -21.80
C LEU A 24 12.16 -5.45 -22.71
N ALA A 25 13.42 -5.51 -22.29
CA ALA A 25 14.49 -6.16 -23.03
C ALA A 25 14.28 -7.68 -23.19
N SER A 26 13.62 -8.31 -22.22
CA SER A 26 13.32 -9.75 -22.24
C SER A 26 12.04 -10.10 -22.99
N GLY A 27 11.30 -9.11 -23.51
CA GLY A 27 10.01 -9.32 -24.15
C GLY A 27 8.88 -9.70 -23.18
N ASN A 28 9.07 -9.46 -21.87
CA ASN A 28 8.03 -9.68 -20.86
C ASN A 28 6.94 -8.61 -20.96
N SER A 29 5.71 -8.99 -20.61
CA SER A 29 4.54 -8.11 -20.67
C SER A 29 3.97 -7.85 -19.27
N THR A 30 4.84 -7.41 -18.35
CA THR A 30 4.47 -7.08 -16.97
C THR A 30 3.58 -5.83 -16.90
N VAL A 31 3.03 -5.54 -15.72
CA VAL A 31 2.10 -4.43 -15.54
C VAL A 31 2.75 -3.09 -15.91
N ALA A 32 3.98 -2.85 -15.47
CA ALA A 32 4.70 -1.63 -15.85
C ALA A 32 5.00 -1.54 -17.35
N VAL A 33 5.30 -2.66 -18.03
CA VAL A 33 5.50 -2.67 -19.50
C VAL A 33 4.19 -2.37 -20.23
N ARG A 34 3.07 -2.96 -19.81
CA ARG A 34 1.76 -2.79 -20.47
C ARG A 34 1.14 -1.41 -20.25
N PHE A 35 1.21 -0.89 -19.04
CA PHE A 35 0.50 0.34 -18.64
C PHE A 35 1.43 1.53 -18.40
N GLY A 36 2.73 1.34 -18.63
CA GLY A 36 3.76 2.30 -18.26
C GLY A 36 4.05 2.31 -16.75
N ARG A 37 5.19 2.89 -16.39
CA ARG A 37 5.64 3.06 -15.00
C ARG A 37 4.61 3.83 -14.16
N ASP A 38 4.08 4.92 -14.70
CA ASP A 38 3.05 5.73 -14.03
C ASP A 38 1.74 4.97 -13.85
N GLY A 39 1.37 4.13 -14.82
CA GLY A 39 0.19 3.27 -14.73
C GLY A 39 0.33 2.25 -13.60
N ALA A 40 1.47 1.57 -13.52
CA ALA A 40 1.77 0.64 -12.42
C ALA A 40 1.75 1.34 -11.05
N TYR A 41 2.36 2.53 -10.94
CA TYR A 41 2.32 3.34 -9.72
C TYR A 41 0.87 3.66 -9.29
N ARG A 42 0.04 4.13 -10.23
CA ARG A 42 -1.36 4.50 -9.96
C ARG A 42 -2.19 3.29 -9.52
N ILE A 43 -2.00 2.13 -10.14
CA ILE A 43 -2.69 0.89 -9.76
C ILE A 43 -2.37 0.54 -8.30
N GLY A 44 -1.08 0.58 -7.94
CA GLY A 44 -0.65 0.32 -6.57
C GLY A 44 -1.22 1.33 -5.56
N LEU A 45 -1.17 2.63 -5.89
CA LEU A 45 -1.73 3.70 -5.05
C LEU A 45 -3.24 3.53 -4.84
N VAL A 46 -3.99 3.23 -5.90
CA VAL A 46 -5.44 2.99 -5.82
C VAL A 46 -5.72 1.77 -4.93
N ALA A 47 -4.94 0.69 -5.06
CA ALA A 47 -5.11 -0.49 -4.21
C ALA A 47 -4.92 -0.15 -2.73
N VAL A 48 -3.88 0.63 -2.37
CA VAL A 48 -3.70 1.12 -0.99
C VAL A 48 -4.86 2.00 -0.54
N ALA A 49 -5.32 2.92 -1.37
CA ALA A 49 -6.44 3.81 -1.05
C ALA A 49 -7.73 3.04 -0.77
N VAL A 50 -8.02 2.02 -1.59
CA VAL A 50 -9.19 1.16 -1.40
C VAL A 50 -9.07 0.37 -0.09
N VAL A 51 -7.89 -0.17 0.22
CA VAL A 51 -7.65 -0.87 1.49
C VAL A 51 -7.89 0.05 2.69
N SER A 52 -7.29 1.24 2.69
CA SER A 52 -7.49 2.23 3.75
C SER A 52 -8.97 2.62 3.89
N ALA A 53 -9.68 2.81 2.78
CA ALA A 53 -11.10 3.10 2.80
C ALA A 53 -11.93 1.95 3.41
N ILE A 54 -11.60 0.70 3.10
CA ILE A 54 -12.27 -0.48 3.69
C ILE A 54 -12.12 -0.47 5.22
N TYR A 55 -10.91 -0.26 5.74
CA TYR A 55 -10.67 -0.23 7.19
C TYR A 55 -11.44 0.90 7.88
N VAL A 56 -11.42 2.11 7.30
CA VAL A 56 -12.20 3.25 7.78
C VAL A 56 -13.70 2.95 7.79
N ILE A 57 -14.24 2.33 6.73
CA ILE A 57 -15.65 1.96 6.66
C ILE A 57 -16.00 0.91 7.73
N LEU A 58 -15.15 -0.08 7.94
CA LEU A 58 -15.36 -1.12 8.95
C LEU A 58 -15.40 -0.54 10.37
N ALA A 59 -14.52 0.43 10.66
CA ALA A 59 -14.52 1.16 11.93
C ALA A 59 -15.75 2.09 12.06
N ALA A 60 -16.07 2.83 11.01
CA ALA A 60 -17.19 3.78 11.01
C ALA A 60 -18.55 3.08 11.20
N THR A 61 -18.70 1.88 10.66
CA THR A 61 -19.91 1.05 10.78
C THR A 61 -19.94 0.18 12.04
N ASN A 62 -18.86 0.19 12.84
CA ASN A 62 -18.72 -0.64 14.04
C ASN A 62 -18.99 -2.13 13.77
N TYR A 63 -18.60 -2.64 12.59
CA TYR A 63 -18.96 -3.99 12.15
C TYR A 63 -18.02 -5.05 12.73
N ILE A 64 -16.72 -4.92 12.42
CA ILE A 64 -15.65 -5.79 12.95
C ILE A 64 -14.61 -4.97 13.72
N ILE A 65 -14.42 -3.71 13.33
CA ILE A 65 -13.49 -2.81 13.98
C ILE A 65 -14.29 -1.88 14.90
N PRO A 66 -13.95 -1.81 16.20
CA PRO A 66 -14.57 -0.89 17.14
C PRO A 66 -14.52 0.57 16.66
N ARG A 67 -15.64 1.30 16.83
CA ARG A 67 -15.79 2.66 16.30
C ARG A 67 -14.83 3.68 16.92
N ASP A 68 -14.38 3.46 18.14
CA ASP A 68 -13.36 4.23 18.83
C ASP A 68 -11.98 4.16 18.15
N LEU A 69 -11.72 3.13 17.33
CA LEU A 69 -10.50 3.03 16.52
C LEU A 69 -10.57 3.83 15.21
N LEU A 70 -11.72 4.42 14.86
CA LEU A 70 -11.89 5.18 13.62
C LEU A 70 -10.84 6.30 13.43
N PRO A 71 -10.48 7.13 14.42
CA PRO A 71 -9.44 8.14 14.26
C PRO A 71 -8.06 7.53 13.97
N ALA A 72 -7.76 6.37 14.56
CA ALA A 72 -6.51 5.65 14.31
C ALA A 72 -6.47 5.12 12.88
N GLU A 73 -7.56 4.51 12.38
CA GLU A 73 -7.66 4.00 11.01
C GLU A 73 -7.54 5.12 9.96
N ILE A 74 -8.19 6.26 10.18
CA ILE A 74 -8.07 7.42 9.30
C ILE A 74 -6.62 7.91 9.27
N THR A 75 -6.00 8.04 10.45
CA THR A 75 -4.62 8.54 10.56
C THR A 75 -3.63 7.59 9.88
N ALA A 76 -3.73 6.29 10.15
CA ALA A 76 -2.89 5.26 9.54
C ALA A 76 -3.07 5.22 8.01
N GLY A 77 -4.31 5.30 7.53
CA GLY A 77 -4.61 5.36 6.10
C GLY A 77 -3.98 6.57 5.41
N LEU A 78 -4.13 7.76 6.00
CA LEU A 78 -3.55 9.00 5.45
C LEU A 78 -2.01 8.96 5.45
N ILE A 79 -1.39 8.50 6.54
CA ILE A 79 0.06 8.34 6.63
C ILE A 79 0.56 7.37 5.56
N THR A 80 -0.12 6.22 5.41
CA THR A 80 0.27 5.21 4.43
C THR A 80 0.18 5.75 3.01
N LEU A 81 -0.92 6.45 2.66
CA LEU A 81 -1.09 7.05 1.35
C LEU A 81 -0.05 8.14 1.06
N ALA A 82 0.20 9.02 2.03
CA ALA A 82 1.20 10.08 1.90
C ALA A 82 2.61 9.49 1.73
N ALA A 83 2.98 8.49 2.53
CA ALA A 83 4.25 7.78 2.42
C ALA A 83 4.37 7.08 1.06
N TYR A 84 3.32 6.39 0.62
CA TYR A 84 3.27 5.71 -0.65
C TYR A 84 3.52 6.66 -1.82
N HIS A 85 2.82 7.78 -1.86
CA HIS A 85 3.03 8.80 -2.89
C HIS A 85 4.45 9.38 -2.82
N ARG A 86 4.89 9.79 -1.63
CA ARG A 86 6.19 10.45 -1.45
C ARG A 86 7.38 9.54 -1.81
N LEU A 87 7.29 8.25 -1.56
CA LEU A 87 8.40 7.31 -1.74
C LEU A 87 8.45 6.68 -3.14
N LEU A 88 7.30 6.56 -3.82
CA LEU A 88 7.20 5.82 -5.09
C LEU A 88 6.84 6.70 -6.29
N TYR A 89 6.29 7.90 -6.10
CA TYR A 89 5.92 8.74 -7.23
C TYR A 89 7.16 9.23 -7.98
N LYS A 90 7.22 8.92 -9.28
CA LYS A 90 8.35 9.22 -10.18
C LYS A 90 9.69 8.59 -9.74
N THR A 91 9.64 7.57 -8.88
CA THR A 91 10.81 6.77 -8.53
C THR A 91 10.98 5.67 -9.57
N TYR A 92 12.13 5.65 -10.25
CA TYR A 92 12.43 4.65 -11.30
C TYR A 92 13.69 3.83 -11.00
N ASP A 93 14.49 4.23 -10.02
CA ASP A 93 15.62 3.43 -9.57
C ASP A 93 15.12 2.19 -8.81
N PRO A 94 15.55 0.97 -9.18
CA PRO A 94 15.09 -0.26 -8.53
C PRO A 94 15.37 -0.31 -7.03
N LYS A 95 16.53 0.21 -6.59
CA LYS A 95 16.91 0.20 -5.17
C LYS A 95 16.04 1.16 -4.38
N GLU A 96 15.72 2.32 -4.95
CA GLU A 96 14.82 3.29 -4.33
C GLU A 96 13.39 2.76 -4.23
N ILE A 97 12.90 2.06 -5.25
CA ILE A 97 11.56 1.41 -5.22
C ILE A 97 11.50 0.36 -4.12
N VAL A 98 12.49 -0.55 -4.06
CA VAL A 98 12.54 -1.60 -3.01
C VAL A 98 12.62 -0.97 -1.63
N ARG A 99 13.45 0.05 -1.44
CA ARG A 99 13.55 0.80 -0.18
C ARG A 99 12.23 1.46 0.18
N GLY A 100 11.56 2.10 -0.78
CA GLY A 100 10.27 2.74 -0.59
C GLY A 100 9.20 1.74 -0.15
N LEU A 101 9.10 0.60 -0.84
CA LEU A 101 8.21 -0.50 -0.49
C LEU A 101 8.52 -1.08 0.90
N ALA A 102 9.80 -1.27 1.24
CA ALA A 102 10.19 -1.74 2.57
C ALA A 102 9.73 -0.76 3.68
N VAL A 103 9.91 0.54 3.49
CA VAL A 103 9.45 1.58 4.44
C VAL A 103 7.93 1.57 4.58
N ILE A 104 7.20 1.44 3.46
CA ILE A 104 5.72 1.32 3.47
C ILE A 104 5.30 0.05 4.23
N GLY A 105 6.01 -1.07 4.03
CA GLY A 105 5.80 -2.30 4.78
C GLY A 105 5.99 -2.13 6.28
N VAL A 106 7.04 -1.42 6.69
CA VAL A 106 7.27 -1.09 8.11
C VAL A 106 6.14 -0.22 8.67
N ILE A 107 5.70 0.81 7.94
CA ILE A 107 4.55 1.65 8.35
C ILE A 107 3.30 0.80 8.56
N ALA A 108 3.01 -0.12 7.62
CA ALA A 108 1.86 -1.02 7.73
C ALA A 108 1.96 -1.95 8.94
N VAL A 109 3.14 -2.55 9.18
CA VAL A 109 3.36 -3.42 10.36
C VAL A 109 3.18 -2.65 11.66
N VAL A 110 3.74 -1.43 11.75
CA VAL A 110 3.59 -0.56 12.92
C VAL A 110 2.12 -0.19 13.14
N ALA A 111 1.39 0.17 12.08
CA ALA A 111 -0.03 0.48 12.17
C ALA A 111 -0.86 -0.73 12.65
N VAL A 112 -0.59 -1.93 12.13
CA VAL A 112 -1.25 -3.17 12.57
C VAL A 112 -0.91 -3.51 14.02
N ALA A 113 0.34 -3.32 14.44
CA ALA A 113 0.75 -3.53 15.82
C ALA A 113 0.06 -2.55 16.78
N ALA A 114 -0.01 -1.26 16.41
CA ALA A 114 -0.72 -0.25 17.17
C ALA A 114 -2.22 -0.55 17.28
N PHE A 115 -2.85 -0.91 16.15
CA PHE A 115 -4.24 -1.38 16.12
C PHE A 115 -4.44 -2.57 17.08
N GLY A 116 -3.58 -3.60 16.99
CA GLY A 116 -3.67 -4.78 17.83
C GLY A 116 -3.55 -4.43 19.32
N ALA A 117 -2.62 -3.55 19.68
CA ALA A 117 -2.44 -3.07 21.04
C ALA A 117 -3.66 -2.30 21.56
N MET A 118 -4.24 -1.39 20.75
CA MET A 118 -5.47 -0.68 21.13
C MET A 118 -6.66 -1.64 21.25
N TYR A 119 -6.78 -2.60 20.34
CA TYR A 119 -7.86 -3.58 20.32
C TYR A 119 -7.87 -4.49 21.55
N VAL A 120 -6.71 -4.83 22.11
CA VAL A 120 -6.60 -5.60 23.37
C VAL A 120 -6.56 -4.73 24.62
N GLY A 121 -6.67 -3.40 24.49
CA GLY A 121 -6.70 -2.44 25.60
C GLY A 121 -5.34 -2.17 26.25
N TRP A 122 -4.24 -2.38 25.53
CA TRP A 122 -2.89 -2.00 25.99
C TRP A 122 -2.55 -0.53 25.71
N LEU A 123 -3.24 0.07 24.75
CA LEU A 123 -3.21 1.49 24.38
C LEU A 123 -4.64 2.02 24.36
#